data_AF-A0A9E2EBP5-F1
#
_entry.id   AF-A0A9E2EBP5-F1
#
_cell.length_a   1.000
_cell.length_b   1.000
_cell.length_c   1.000
_cell.angle_alpha   90.00
_cell.angle_beta   90.00
_cell.angle_gamma   90.00
#
_symmetry.space_group_name_H-M   'P 1'
#
loop_
_entity.id
_entity.type
_entity.pdbx_description
1 polymer ?
#
loop_
_entity_poly.entity_id
_entity_poly.type
_entity_poly.pdbx_seq_one_letter_code
_entity_poly.pdbx_strand_id
1 'polypeptide(L)'
;MSDNKFRLITRSDFDGLVCAVLLKELDMVDEIKFVHPKDMQDGTILVSDRDISTNLPYVKGVHLAFDHHLSETVRLDQKPENHIIDSDAPSAARVVYDYYGG
;
A
#
# COMPACT_ATOMS: atom_id res chain seq x y z
N MET A 1 6.81 -23.38 9.02
CA MET A 1 5.66 -22.86 8.28
C MET A 1 6.23 -21.82 7.35
N SER A 2 5.95 -21.87 6.05
CA SER A 2 6.42 -20.81 5.15
C SER A 2 5.67 -19.54 5.54
N ASP A 3 6.32 -18.66 6.30
CA ASP A 3 5.83 -17.31 6.55
C ASP A 3 5.73 -16.64 5.18
N ASN A 4 4.53 -16.63 4.61
CA ASN A 4 4.32 -16.11 3.26
C ASN A 4 4.55 -14.60 3.30
N LYS A 5 5.73 -14.18 2.86
CA LYS A 5 6.09 -12.77 2.70
C LYS A 5 5.42 -12.19 1.46
N PHE A 6 5.16 -10.90 1.54
CA PHE A 6 4.47 -10.12 0.52
C PHE A 6 5.45 -9.36 -0.38
N ARG A 7 4.99 -9.01 -1.58
CA ARG A 7 5.63 -8.01 -2.43
C ARG A 7 5.03 -6.64 -2.11
N LEU A 8 5.88 -5.67 -1.80
CA LEU A 8 5.47 -4.29 -1.66
C LEU A 8 5.44 -3.60 -3.02
N ILE A 9 4.33 -2.96 -3.36
CA ILE A 9 4.20 -2.06 -4.50
C ILE A 9 4.02 -0.64 -3.96
N THR A 10 4.94 0.27 -4.29
CA THR A 10 4.92 1.62 -3.70
C THR A 10 5.48 2.67 -4.65
N ARG A 11 5.37 3.95 -4.29
CA ARG A 11 5.99 5.06 -5.02
C ARG A 11 7.49 5.14 -4.72
N SER A 12 8.26 5.57 -5.70
CA SER A 12 9.70 5.87 -5.53
C SER A 12 9.89 7.28 -4.94
N ASP A 13 9.32 7.52 -3.76
CA ASP A 13 9.49 8.75 -2.99
C ASP A 13 9.79 8.43 -1.52
N PHE A 14 9.97 9.47 -0.70
CA PHE A 14 10.38 9.29 0.69
C PHE A 14 9.33 8.54 1.52
N ASP A 15 8.04 8.81 1.30
CA ASP A 15 6.95 8.14 2.00
C ASP A 15 6.90 6.64 1.64
N GLY A 16 7.04 6.32 0.35
CA GLY A 16 7.12 4.93 -0.11
C GLY A 16 8.34 4.18 0.43
N LEU A 17 9.49 4.85 0.55
CA LEU A 17 10.70 4.27 1.16
C LEU A 17 10.50 4.00 2.66
N VAL A 18 9.89 4.91 3.41
CA VAL A 18 9.61 4.69 4.84
C VAL A 18 8.62 3.54 5.02
N CYS A 19 7.57 3.44 4.18
CA CYS A 19 6.68 2.28 4.17
C CYS A 19 7.45 0.96 3.98
N ALA A 20 8.41 0.95 3.04
CA ALA A 20 9.25 -0.22 2.80
C ALA A 20 10.10 -0.60 4.01
N VAL A 21 10.70 0.38 4.69
CA VAL A 21 11.46 0.15 5.92
C VAL A 21 10.56 -0.45 7.01
N LEU A 22 9.40 0.16 7.29
CA LEU A 22 8.49 -0.32 8.33
C LEU A 22 8.04 -1.76 8.09
N LEU A 23 7.58 -2.08 6.87
CA LEU A 23 7.13 -3.42 6.52
C LEU A 23 8.27 -4.45 6.50
N LYS A 24 9.51 -4.01 6.23
CA LYS A 24 10.69 -4.86 6.29
C LYS A 24 11.11 -5.18 7.73
N GLU A 25 11.04 -4.20 8.62
CA GLU A 25 11.31 -4.38 10.06
C GLU A 25 10.30 -5.34 10.72
N LEU A 26 9.05 -5.35 10.23
CA LEU A 26 8.01 -6.33 10.63
C LEU A 26 8.18 -7.72 9.99
N ASP A 27 9.24 -7.93 9.20
CA ASP A 27 9.53 -9.14 8.41
C ASP A 27 8.40 -9.58 7.45
N MET A 28 7.58 -8.63 6.99
CA MET A 28 6.41 -8.91 6.16
C MET A 28 6.69 -8.98 4.66
N VAL A 29 7.73 -8.28 4.19
CA VAL A 29 7.99 -8.12 2.74
C VAL A 29 9.34 -8.71 2.32
N ASP A 30 9.36 -9.39 1.17
CA ASP A 30 10.57 -9.96 0.57
C ASP A 30 10.96 -9.32 -0.76
N GLU A 31 10.01 -8.64 -1.42
CA GLU A 31 10.19 -7.96 -2.70
C GLU A 31 9.62 -6.54 -2.64
N ILE A 32 10.26 -5.59 -3.33
CA ILE A 32 9.78 -4.21 -3.46
C ILE A 32 9.76 -3.85 -4.95
N LYS A 33 8.62 -3.32 -5.41
CA LYS A 33 8.43 -2.80 -6.76
C LYS A 33 7.98 -1.35 -6.70
N PHE A 34 8.78 -0.47 -7.28
CA PHE A 34 8.40 0.94 -7.43
C PHE A 34 7.58 1.15 -8.70
N VAL A 35 6.47 1.87 -8.59
CA VAL A 35 5.56 2.16 -9.71
C VAL A 35 5.06 3.61 -9.65
N HIS A 36 4.60 4.13 -10.79
CA HIS A 36 3.91 5.42 -10.82
C HIS A 36 2.41 5.22 -10.55
N PRO A 37 1.70 6.15 -9.87
CA PRO A 37 0.26 6.05 -9.62
C PRO A 37 -0.57 5.78 -10.89
N LYS A 38 -0.16 6.37 -12.01
CA LYS A 38 -0.78 6.16 -13.32
C LYS A 38 -0.73 4.70 -13.78
N ASP A 39 0.35 3.98 -13.50
CA ASP A 39 0.49 2.57 -13.90
C ASP A 39 -0.52 1.67 -13.15
N MET A 40 -0.83 2.02 -11.90
CA MET A 40 -1.86 1.35 -11.11
C MET A 40 -3.26 1.65 -11.67
N GLN A 41 -3.55 2.90 -12.01
CA GLN A 41 -4.84 3.32 -12.58
C GLN A 41 -5.08 2.74 -13.97
N ASP A 42 -4.05 2.72 -14.82
CA ASP A 42 -4.12 2.18 -16.17
C ASP A 42 -4.10 0.64 -16.19
N GLY A 43 -3.91 -0.02 -15.03
CA GLY A 43 -3.92 -1.48 -14.90
C GLY A 43 -2.72 -2.17 -15.56
N THR A 44 -1.61 -1.46 -15.75
CA THR A 44 -0.40 -2.01 -16.40
C THR A 44 0.45 -2.83 -15.43
N ILE A 45 0.18 -2.72 -14.13
CA ILE A 45 0.81 -3.51 -13.08
C ILE A 45 -0.05 -4.73 -12.75
N LEU A 46 0.49 -5.93 -12.99
CA LEU A 46 -0.13 -7.17 -12.53
C LEU A 46 -0.03 -7.27 -11.00
N VAL A 47 -1.21 -7.23 -10.35
CA VAL A 47 -1.36 -7.39 -8.91
C VAL A 47 -1.92 -8.77 -8.54
N SER A 48 -1.60 -9.25 -7.32
CA SER A 48 -2.18 -10.44 -6.72
C SER A 48 -2.37 -10.28 -5.21
N ASP A 49 -2.95 -11.30 -4.60
CA ASP A 49 -3.12 -11.45 -3.14
C ASP A 49 -1.79 -11.56 -2.36
N ARG A 50 -0.64 -11.56 -3.04
CA ARG A 50 0.69 -11.45 -2.45
C ARG A 50 1.17 -9.99 -2.35
N ASP A 51 0.38 -9.03 -2.83
CA ASP A 51 0.82 -7.64 -2.91
C ASP A 51 0.27 -6.78 -1.77
N ILE A 52 1.16 -6.03 -1.13
CA ILE A 52 0.78 -4.88 -0.30
C ILE A 52 1.06 -3.64 -1.13
N SER A 53 0.09 -2.74 -1.28
CA SER A 53 0.31 -1.44 -1.93
C SER A 53 0.34 -0.32 -0.90
N THR A 54 1.27 0.63 -1.04
CA THR A 54 1.31 1.83 -0.19
C THR A 54 1.43 3.08 -1.03
N ASN A 55 0.74 4.16 -0.64
CA ASN A 55 0.82 5.46 -1.31
C ASN A 55 0.44 5.39 -2.81
N LEU A 56 -0.51 4.53 -3.17
CA LEU A 56 -0.90 4.28 -4.56
C LEU A 56 -2.41 4.09 -4.67
N PRO A 57 -3.02 4.47 -5.81
CA PRO A 57 -4.44 4.24 -6.03
C PRO A 57 -4.82 2.77 -5.83
N TYR A 58 -5.91 2.53 -5.11
CA TYR A 58 -6.39 1.18 -4.84
C TYR A 58 -6.68 0.40 -6.13
N VAL A 59 -6.15 -0.82 -6.21
CA VAL A 59 -6.43 -1.80 -7.26
C VAL A 59 -6.95 -3.08 -6.61
N LYS A 60 -8.09 -3.58 -7.09
CA LYS A 60 -8.68 -4.82 -6.60
C LYS A 60 -7.71 -5.99 -6.80
N GLY A 61 -7.51 -6.79 -5.76
CA GLY A 61 -6.70 -8.02 -5.81
C GLY A 61 -5.49 -8.00 -4.88
N VAL A 62 -5.05 -6.82 -4.45
CA VAL A 62 -3.98 -6.67 -3.44
C VAL A 62 -4.42 -7.25 -2.09
N HIS A 63 -3.45 -7.72 -1.30
CA HIS A 63 -3.64 -8.17 0.07
C HIS A 63 -4.12 -7.03 0.98
N LEU A 64 -3.35 -5.93 1.02
CA LEU A 64 -3.63 -4.72 1.77
C LEU A 64 -3.21 -3.49 0.95
N ALA A 65 -3.96 -2.42 1.07
CA ALA A 65 -3.65 -1.13 0.47
C ALA A 65 -3.65 -0.03 1.54
N PHE A 66 -2.52 0.65 1.71
CA PHE A 66 -2.38 1.78 2.63
C PHE A 66 -2.33 3.09 1.85
N ASP A 67 -3.21 4.04 2.17
CA ASP A 67 -3.25 5.34 1.53
C ASP A 67 -3.68 6.44 2.51
N HIS A 68 -3.47 7.70 2.12
CA HIS A 68 -3.89 8.89 2.84
C HIS A 68 -4.48 9.97 1.92
N HIS A 69 -4.58 9.72 0.60
CA HIS A 69 -5.12 10.71 -0.32
C HIS A 69 -6.65 10.80 -0.21
N LEU A 70 -7.18 11.98 0.15
CA LEU A 70 -8.63 12.23 0.20
C LEU A 70 -9.34 11.82 -1.10
N SER A 71 -8.72 12.01 -2.27
CA SER A 71 -9.27 11.60 -3.56
C SER A 71 -9.63 10.12 -3.63
N GLU A 72 -8.89 9.25 -2.93
CA GLU A 72 -9.11 7.81 -2.93
C GLU A 72 -10.25 7.38 -2.00
N THR A 73 -10.70 8.25 -1.09
CA THR A 73 -11.88 8.00 -0.23
C THR A 73 -13.20 8.08 -0.98
N VAL A 74 -13.24 8.85 -2.07
CA VAL A 74 -14.44 9.11 -2.87
C VAL A 74 -14.41 8.46 -4.26
N ARG A 75 -13.25 7.92 -4.68
CA ARG A 75 -13.08 7.28 -5.99
C ARG A 75 -13.82 5.95 -6.10
N LEU A 76 -13.98 5.24 -4.99
CA LEU A 76 -14.62 3.93 -4.94
C LEU A 76 -16.05 4.08 -4.42
N ASP A 77 -17.03 3.46 -5.09
CA ASP A 77 -18.43 3.46 -4.66
C ASP A 77 -18.61 2.86 -3.25
N GLN A 78 -17.75 1.90 -2.91
CA GLN A 78 -17.69 1.26 -1.60
C GLN A 78 -16.22 1.10 -1.20
N LYS A 79 -15.88 1.41 0.05
CA LYS A 79 -14.55 1.21 0.60
C LYS A 79 -14.31 -0.28 0.88
N PRO A 80 -13.34 -0.93 0.20
CA PRO A 80 -12.96 -2.31 0.49
C PRO A 80 -12.35 -2.43 1.89
N GLU A 81 -12.57 -3.56 2.57
CA GLU A 81 -12.03 -3.79 3.92
C GLU A 81 -10.50 -3.78 3.98
N ASN A 82 -9.85 -4.25 2.90
CA ASN A 82 -8.39 -4.25 2.76
C ASN A 82 -7.81 -2.89 2.32
N HIS A 83 -8.64 -1.86 2.15
CA HIS A 83 -8.21 -0.50 1.84
C HIS A 83 -8.11 0.32 3.14
N ILE A 84 -6.92 0.32 3.73
CA ILE A 84 -6.58 1.04 4.95
C ILE A 84 -6.23 2.48 4.56
N ILE A 85 -7.22 3.36 4.64
CA ILE A 85 -7.09 4.76 4.26
C ILE A 85 -7.52 5.68 5.40
N ASP A 86 -6.66 6.66 5.70
CA ASP A 86 -6.90 7.77 6.61
C ASP A 86 -6.46 9.09 5.93
N SER A 87 -7.43 9.92 5.55
CA SER A 87 -7.15 11.18 4.83
C SER A 87 -6.59 12.29 5.70
N ASP A 88 -6.65 12.16 7.02
CA ASP A 88 -6.08 13.12 7.96
C ASP A 88 -4.61 12.79 8.29
N ALA A 89 -4.14 11.60 7.89
CA ALA A 89 -2.76 11.20 8.07
C ALA A 89 -1.81 12.00 7.12
N PRO A 90 -0.66 12.48 7.62
CA PRO A 90 0.28 13.25 6.82
C PRO A 90 1.01 12.44 5.74
N SER A 91 0.97 11.10 5.81
CA SER A 91 1.65 10.22 4.86
C SER A 91 1.11 8.78 4.94
N ALA A 92 1.30 7.97 3.90
CA ALA A 92 0.95 6.55 3.92
C ALA A 92 1.79 5.77 4.95
N ALA A 93 3.05 6.15 5.15
CA ALA A 93 3.89 5.56 6.19
C ALA A 93 3.32 5.76 7.59
N ARG A 94 2.69 6.91 7.86
CA ARG A 94 1.95 7.12 9.13
C ARG A 94 0.79 6.14 9.26
N VAL A 95 0.01 5.94 8.19
CA VAL A 95 -1.09 4.97 8.18
C VAL A 95 -0.58 3.54 8.43
N VAL A 96 0.53 3.14 7.81
CA VAL A 96 1.18 1.84 8.06
C VAL A 96 1.60 1.72 9.52
N TYR A 97 2.28 2.73 10.05
CA TYR A 97 2.78 2.73 11.43
C TYR A 97 1.65 2.61 12.46
N ASP A 98 0.60 3.44 12.32
CA ASP A 98 -0.53 3.44 13.26
C ASP A 98 -1.34 2.13 13.16
N TYR A 99 -1.49 1.55 11.95
CA TYR A 99 -2.18 0.27 11.76
C TYR A 99 -1.48 -0.90 12.49
N TYR A 100 -0.15 -0.90 12.55
CA TYR A 100 0.63 -1.93 13.25
C TYR A 100 0.95 -1.58 14.72
N GLY A 101 0.28 -0.57 15.29
CA GLY A 101 0.25 -0.34 16.72
C GLY A 101 1.27 0.66 17.29
N GLY A 102 2.00 1.37 16.43
CA GLY A 102 2.86 2.49 16.81
C GLY A 102 4.08 2.14 17.66
#